data_AF-A0A0A9XG50-F1
#
_entry.id   AF-A0A0A9XG50-F1
#
_cell.length_a   1.000
_cell.length_b   1.000
_cell.length_c   1.000
_cell.angle_alpha   90.00
_cell.angle_beta   90.00
_cell.angle_gamma   90.00
#
_symmetry.space_group_name_H-M   'P 1'
#
loop_
_entity.id
_entity.type
_entity.pdbx_description
1 polymer ?
#
loop_
_entity_poly.entity_id
_entity_poly.type
_entity_poly.pdbx_seq_one_letter_code
_entity_poly.pdbx_strand_id
1 'polypeptide(L)'
;MFCISYDDDGEYTYQSMLRLGSGFKENDLDELSSALREYCIEVPPPYYQYSNIKKTLLPDVWFRPHFVWEVKCADLTLSPDHQTCVGRLHPSSGISGRFPRFICVRKDKNVTDATTAEQVEQMYLSQSVVKNQQKGAKYSSMDE
;
A
#
# COMPACT_ATOMS: atom_id res chain seq x y z
N MET A 1 2.21 0.44 -6.08
CA MET A 1 0.79 0.67 -5.73
C MET A 1 0.74 1.50 -4.45
N PHE A 2 -0.21 2.42 -4.37
CA PHE A 2 -0.36 3.34 -3.24
C PHE A 2 -1.73 3.18 -2.58
N CYS A 3 -1.80 3.43 -1.28
CA CYS A 3 -3.03 3.71 -0.55
C CYS A 3 -3.09 5.22 -0.24
N ILE A 4 -4.23 5.70 0.25
CA ILE A 4 -4.37 7.10 0.65
C ILE A 4 -4.26 7.22 2.16
N SER A 5 -3.59 8.25 2.65
CA SER A 5 -3.66 8.69 4.04
C SER A 5 -4.15 10.11 4.08
N TYR A 6 -4.96 10.44 5.08
CA TYR A 6 -5.35 11.81 5.40
C TYR A 6 -4.64 12.22 6.69
N ASP A 7 -4.20 13.47 6.78
CA ASP A 7 -3.78 14.05 8.06
C ASP A 7 -4.96 14.75 8.76
N ASP A 8 -4.70 15.28 9.95
CA ASP A 8 -5.71 15.95 10.79
C ASP A 8 -6.25 17.25 10.15
N ASP A 9 -5.49 17.85 9.24
CA ASP A 9 -5.87 19.05 8.50
C ASP A 9 -6.68 18.72 7.22
N GLY A 10 -6.85 17.44 6.91
CA GLY A 10 -7.58 16.95 5.75
C GLY A 10 -6.75 16.89 4.47
N GLU A 11 -5.46 17.20 4.53
CA GLU A 11 -4.54 17.02 3.42
C GLU A 11 -4.28 15.52 3.21
N TYR A 12 -4.18 15.12 1.95
CA TYR A 12 -4.02 13.72 1.59
C TYR A 12 -2.64 13.42 1.00
N THR A 13 -2.13 12.24 1.30
CA THR A 13 -0.89 11.71 0.74
C THR A 13 -1.11 10.31 0.17
N TYR A 14 -0.38 9.97 -0.89
CA TYR A 14 -0.35 8.62 -1.43
C TYR A 14 0.82 7.87 -0.82
N GLN A 15 0.55 6.84 -0.02
CA GLN A 15 1.56 6.03 0.66
C GLN A 15 1.83 4.72 -0.07
N SER A 16 3.10 4.45 -0.39
CA SER A 16 3.49 3.20 -1.05
C SER A 16 3.21 2.00 -0.14
N MET A 17 2.41 1.06 -0.63
CA MET A 17 1.93 -0.09 0.16
C MET A 17 2.52 -1.41 -0.31
N LEU A 18 2.57 -1.63 -1.63
CA LEU A 18 3.01 -2.89 -2.22
C LEU A 18 3.47 -2.72 -3.67
N ARG A 19 4.19 -3.73 -4.14
CA ARG A 19 4.50 -3.96 -5.56
C ARG A 19 3.58 -5.03 -6.12
N LEU A 20 3.16 -4.86 -7.37
CA LEU A 20 2.24 -5.78 -8.03
C LEU A 20 2.85 -6.25 -9.34
N GLY A 21 2.85 -7.57 -9.55
CA GLY A 21 3.40 -8.19 -10.76
C GLY A 21 2.69 -9.49 -11.14
N SER A 22 1.53 -9.79 -10.52
CA SER A 22 0.77 -11.01 -10.78
C SER A 22 -0.74 -10.73 -10.72
N GLY A 23 -1.53 -11.59 -11.36
CA GLY A 23 -3.00 -11.49 -11.41
C GLY A 23 -3.58 -10.82 -12.65
N PHE A 24 -2.74 -10.28 -13.53
CA PHE A 24 -3.17 -9.75 -14.83
C PHE A 24 -3.47 -10.88 -15.81
N LYS A 25 -4.58 -10.79 -16.54
CA LYS A 25 -4.77 -11.59 -17.75
C LYS A 25 -3.93 -10.99 -18.88
N GLU A 26 -3.59 -11.77 -19.91
CA GLU A 26 -2.77 -11.29 -21.03
C GLU A 26 -3.36 -10.05 -21.69
N ASN A 27 -4.65 -10.08 -22.05
CA ASN A 27 -5.33 -8.93 -22.66
C ASN A 27 -5.37 -7.70 -21.74
N ASP A 28 -5.53 -7.89 -20.43
CA ASP A 28 -5.59 -6.79 -19.48
C ASP A 28 -4.24 -6.04 -19.42
N LEU A 29 -3.12 -6.74 -19.59
CA LEU A 29 -1.79 -6.14 -19.45
C LEU A 29 -1.52 -5.09 -20.54
N ASP A 30 -1.84 -5.42 -21.79
CA ASP A 30 -1.63 -4.51 -22.93
C ASP A 30 -2.55 -3.31 -22.88
N GLU A 31 -3.82 -3.52 -22.51
CA GLU A 31 -4.81 -2.45 -22.34
C GLU A 31 -4.39 -1.50 -21.22
N LEU A 32 -4.01 -2.03 -20.05
CA LEU A 32 -3.56 -1.23 -18.92
C LEU A 32 -2.26 -0.49 -19.21
N SER A 33 -1.31 -1.15 -19.86
CA SER A 33 -0.05 -0.52 -20.26
C SER A 33 -0.31 0.67 -21.17
N SER A 34 -1.20 0.51 -22.15
CA SER A 34 -1.56 1.58 -23.09
C SER A 34 -2.27 2.73 -22.40
N ALA A 35 -3.25 2.43 -21.53
CA ALA A 35 -3.98 3.46 -20.79
C ALA A 35 -3.07 4.23 -19.80
N LEU A 36 -2.11 3.56 -19.16
CA LEU A 36 -1.20 4.20 -18.19
C LEU A 36 -0.23 5.19 -18.84
N ARG A 37 0.13 5.02 -20.12
CA ARG A 37 1.07 5.91 -20.82
C ARG A 37 0.61 7.37 -20.84
N GLU A 38 -0.69 7.61 -20.87
CA GLU A 38 -1.28 8.96 -20.84
C GLU A 38 -1.10 9.66 -19.49
N TYR A 39 -0.76 8.91 -18.44
CA TYR A 39 -0.62 9.41 -17.07
C TYR A 39 0.83 9.44 -16.60
N CYS A 40 1.80 9.12 -17.47
CA CYS A 40 3.22 9.19 -17.15
C CYS A 40 3.61 10.61 -16.72
N ILE A 41 4.43 10.69 -15.67
CA ILE A 41 5.03 11.93 -15.17
C ILE A 41 6.52 11.69 -14.94
N GLU A 42 7.32 12.74 -15.12
CA GLU A 42 8.78 12.63 -14.97
C GLU A 42 9.22 12.62 -13.50
N VAL A 43 8.52 13.37 -12.65
CA VAL A 43 8.87 13.58 -11.25
C VAL A 43 7.67 13.24 -10.36
N PRO A 44 7.85 12.43 -9.29
CA PRO A 44 6.78 12.16 -8.34
C PRO A 44 6.35 13.44 -7.62
N PRO A 45 5.05 13.70 -7.46
CA PRO A 45 4.57 14.84 -6.70
C PRO A 45 4.98 14.78 -5.22
N PRO A 46 5.07 15.93 -4.53
CA PRO A 46 5.53 15.98 -3.13
C PRO A 46 4.59 15.24 -2.16
N TYR A 47 3.31 15.07 -2.51
CA TYR A 47 2.32 14.33 -1.73
C TYR A 47 2.41 12.80 -1.93
N TYR A 48 3.43 12.28 -2.61
CA TYR A 48 3.73 10.86 -2.67
C TYR A 48 4.74 10.48 -1.57
N GLN A 49 4.37 9.51 -0.73
CA GLN A 49 5.22 8.96 0.31
C GLN A 49 5.69 7.56 -0.10
N TYR A 50 6.98 7.42 -0.40
CA TYR A 50 7.59 6.17 -0.84
C TYR A 50 8.98 5.97 -0.24
N SER A 51 9.39 4.70 -0.11
CA SER A 51 10.74 4.38 0.37
C SER A 51 11.76 4.60 -0.73
N ASN A 52 12.79 5.40 -0.44
CA ASN A 52 13.95 5.62 -1.30
C ASN A 52 15.21 4.90 -0.79
N ILE A 53 15.07 4.04 0.22
CA ILE A 53 16.19 3.32 0.86
C ILE A 53 16.89 2.39 -0.14
N LYS A 54 16.11 1.74 -1.02
CA LYS A 54 16.62 0.85 -2.07
C LYS A 54 16.19 1.37 -3.42
N LYS A 55 17.13 1.57 -4.34
CA LYS A 55 16.84 1.96 -5.73
C LYS A 55 15.88 0.99 -6.42
N THR A 56 15.94 -0.30 -6.07
CA THR A 56 15.06 -1.36 -6.62
C THR A 56 13.59 -1.24 -6.22
N LEU A 57 13.26 -0.34 -5.29
CA LEU A 57 11.88 -0.03 -4.90
C LEU A 57 11.31 1.15 -5.68
N LEU A 58 12.17 1.98 -6.29
CA LEU A 58 11.73 3.09 -7.11
C LEU A 58 11.15 2.53 -8.42
N PRO A 59 9.97 3.01 -8.85
CA PRO A 59 9.45 2.65 -10.15
C PRO A 59 10.30 3.29 -11.25
N ASP A 60 10.44 2.59 -12.38
CA ASP A 60 11.11 3.13 -13.57
C ASP A 60 10.32 4.29 -14.19
N VAL A 61 8.99 4.28 -14.02
CA VAL A 61 8.06 5.29 -14.54
C VAL A 61 7.08 5.70 -13.44
N TRP A 62 6.90 7.00 -13.26
CA TRP A 62 5.91 7.54 -12.35
C TRP A 62 4.61 7.83 -13.09
N PHE A 63 3.49 7.71 -12.37
CA PHE A 63 2.16 8.00 -12.92
C PHE A 63 1.44 8.99 -12.02
N ARG A 64 0.69 9.92 -12.64
CA ARG A 64 -0.31 10.74 -11.94
C ARG A 64 -1.39 9.82 -11.35
N PRO A 65 -1.94 10.10 -10.15
CA PRO A 65 -3.01 9.28 -9.60
C PRO A 65 -4.22 9.35 -10.53
N HIS A 66 -4.72 8.19 -10.96
CA HIS A 66 -5.93 8.13 -11.77
C HIS A 66 -6.69 6.82 -11.59
N PHE A 67 -6.01 5.69 -11.75
CA PHE A 67 -6.65 4.38 -11.65
C PHE A 67 -6.69 3.86 -10.21
N VAL A 68 -7.84 3.31 -9.82
CA VAL A 68 -7.98 2.50 -8.61
C VAL A 68 -8.07 1.03 -9.01
N TRP A 69 -7.19 0.20 -8.45
CA TRP A 69 -7.18 -1.24 -8.72
C TRP A 69 -7.59 -2.01 -7.48
N GLU A 70 -8.39 -3.05 -7.69
CA GLU A 70 -8.67 -4.03 -6.66
C GLU A 70 -7.53 -5.05 -6.62
N VAL A 71 -6.94 -5.20 -5.43
CA VAL A 71 -5.81 -6.08 -5.17
C VAL A 71 -6.16 -6.98 -4.01
N LYS A 72 -5.94 -8.28 -4.18
CA LYS A 72 -6.09 -9.28 -3.12
C LYS A 72 -4.73 -9.68 -2.59
N CYS A 73 -4.60 -9.76 -1.27
CA CYS A 73 -3.42 -10.25 -0.58
C CYS A 73 -3.80 -11.44 0.31
N ALA A 74 -2.83 -12.27 0.69
CA ALA A 74 -3.05 -13.37 1.62
C ALA A 74 -3.11 -12.88 3.08
N ASP A 75 -2.21 -11.97 3.44
CA ASP A 75 -2.01 -11.43 4.78
C ASP A 75 -1.31 -10.06 4.69
N LEU A 76 -1.32 -9.30 5.79
CA LEU A 76 -0.64 -8.02 5.93
C LEU A 76 0.53 -8.16 6.91
N THR A 77 1.69 -7.61 6.57
CA THR A 77 2.93 -7.72 7.35
C THR A 77 3.63 -6.37 7.48
N LEU A 78 4.43 -6.18 8.53
CA LEU A 78 5.33 -5.04 8.60
C LEU A 78 6.46 -5.17 7.56
N SER A 79 6.79 -4.08 6.89
CA SER A 79 7.82 -4.00 5.87
C SER A 79 8.61 -2.69 5.96
N PRO A 80 9.95 -2.72 5.96
CA PRO A 80 10.77 -1.50 5.89
C PRO A 80 10.76 -0.86 4.48
N ASP A 81 10.27 -1.58 3.48
CA ASP A 81 10.31 -1.17 2.07
C ASP A 81 9.10 -0.30 1.68
N HIS A 82 8.11 -0.15 2.57
CA HIS A 82 6.84 0.53 2.29
C HIS A 82 6.53 1.56 3.37
N GLN A 83 5.82 2.62 2.96
CA GLN A 83 5.57 3.81 3.79
C GLN A 83 4.16 3.85 4.39
N THR A 84 3.27 2.96 3.96
CA THR A 84 1.91 2.85 4.50
C THR A 84 1.94 2.67 6.01
N CYS A 85 1.33 3.59 6.76
CA CYS A 85 1.26 3.55 8.23
C CYS A 85 2.61 3.59 8.98
N VAL A 86 3.70 4.04 8.36
CA VAL A 86 4.97 4.26 9.08
C VAL A 86 4.74 5.25 10.23
N GLY A 87 5.33 4.97 11.40
CA GLY A 87 5.18 5.78 12.61
C GLY A 87 3.91 5.49 13.42
N ARG A 88 2.91 4.82 12.85
CA ARG A 88 1.67 4.45 13.57
C ARG A 88 1.84 3.17 14.38
N LEU A 89 2.33 2.11 13.74
CA LEU A 89 2.54 0.80 14.38
C LEU A 89 4.02 0.46 14.62
N HIS A 90 4.91 1.03 13.82
CA HIS A 90 6.35 0.82 13.95
C HIS A 90 7.09 2.09 13.49
N PRO A 91 8.16 2.52 14.18
CA PRO A 91 8.82 3.81 13.91
C PRO A 91 9.41 3.91 12.50
N SER A 92 9.81 2.79 11.90
CA SER A 92 10.52 2.77 10.61
C SER A 92 10.00 1.73 9.62
N SER A 93 8.87 1.08 9.89
CA SER A 93 8.31 0.05 9.01
C SER A 93 6.84 0.28 8.79
N GLY A 94 6.43 0.26 7.52
CA GLY A 94 5.04 0.36 7.13
C GLY A 94 4.37 -1.00 7.05
N ILE A 95 3.10 -1.03 6.64
CA ILE A 95 2.33 -2.23 6.39
C ILE A 95 2.38 -2.54 4.89
N SER A 96 2.57 -3.81 4.54
CA SER A 96 2.52 -4.29 3.16
C SER A 96 1.71 -5.57 3.04
N GLY A 97 1.17 -5.81 1.85
CA GLY A 97 0.41 -7.02 1.53
C GLY A 97 1.31 -8.14 1.01
N ARG A 98 1.14 -9.34 1.57
CA ARG A 98 1.83 -10.54 1.11
C ARG A 98 1.09 -11.20 -0.04
N PHE A 99 1.86 -11.62 -1.06
CA PHE A 99 1.36 -12.24 -2.28
C PHE A 99 0.23 -11.44 -2.97
N PRO A 100 0.47 -10.16 -3.29
CA PRO A 100 -0.55 -9.33 -3.91
C PRO A 100 -0.87 -9.80 -5.32
N ARG A 101 -2.16 -9.88 -5.64
CA ARG A 101 -2.70 -10.26 -6.95
C ARG A 101 -3.70 -9.24 -7.42
N PHE A 102 -3.52 -8.79 -8.66
CA PHE A 102 -4.50 -7.95 -9.35
C PHE A 102 -5.82 -8.73 -9.50
N ILE A 103 -6.94 -8.05 -9.27
CA ILE A 103 -8.28 -8.60 -9.48
C ILE A 103 -8.95 -7.88 -10.66
N CYS A 104 -9.08 -6.56 -10.57
CA CYS A 104 -9.69 -5.75 -11.62
C CYS A 104 -9.38 -4.25 -11.44
N VAL A 105 -9.66 -3.46 -12.49
CA VAL A 105 -9.75 -2.00 -12.38
C VAL A 105 -11.12 -1.61 -11.84
N ARG A 106 -11.14 -0.73 -10.85
CA ARG A 106 -12.35 -0.15 -10.26
C ARG A 106 -12.71 1.14 -10.98
N LYS A 107 -13.45 1.02 -12.08
CA LYS A 107 -13.96 2.16 -12.86
C LYS A 107 -15.03 2.96 -12.12
N ASP A 108 -15.58 2.37 -11.06
CA ASP A 108 -16.59 2.94 -10.17
C ASP A 108 -16.00 3.77 -9.02
N LYS A 109 -14.66 3.85 -8.92
CA LYS A 109 -13.96 4.55 -7.84
C LYS A 109 -13.05 5.65 -8.36
N ASN A 110 -13.08 6.80 -7.69
CA ASN A 110 -12.05 7.82 -7.84
C ASN A 110 -10.85 7.47 -6.97
N VAL A 111 -9.71 8.11 -7.25
CA VAL A 111 -8.49 7.95 -6.46
C VAL A 111 -8.75 8.14 -4.97
N THR A 112 -9.53 9.15 -4.58
CA THR A 112 -9.92 9.47 -3.20
C THR A 112 -10.77 8.38 -2.51
N ASP A 113 -11.37 7.47 -3.28
CA ASP A 113 -12.17 6.33 -2.77
C ASP A 113 -11.33 5.05 -2.57
N ALA A 114 -10.01 5.16 -2.78
CA ALA A 114 -9.06 4.08 -2.51
C ALA A 114 -9.02 3.74 -1.01
N THR A 115 -8.54 2.54 -0.72
CA THR A 115 -8.36 2.10 0.67
C THR A 115 -7.46 3.06 1.43
N THR A 116 -7.87 3.48 2.63
CA THR A 116 -7.09 4.41 3.46
C THR A 116 -6.05 3.69 4.31
N ALA A 117 -5.03 4.42 4.76
CA ALA A 117 -4.00 3.91 5.68
C ALA A 117 -4.63 3.41 6.99
N GLU A 118 -5.64 4.10 7.52
CA GLU A 118 -6.40 3.69 8.70
C GLU A 118 -7.11 2.35 8.47
N GLN A 119 -7.71 2.16 7.28
CA GLN A 119 -8.34 0.89 6.93
C GLN A 119 -7.31 -0.23 6.86
N VAL A 120 -6.12 0.02 6.27
CA VAL A 120 -5.02 -0.94 6.22
C VAL A 120 -4.53 -1.29 7.63
N GLU A 121 -4.36 -0.31 8.50
CA GLU A 121 -3.99 -0.49 9.91
C GLU A 121 -5.00 -1.37 10.65
N GLN A 122 -6.30 -1.08 10.52
CA GLN A 122 -7.35 -1.88 11.14
C GLN A 122 -7.37 -3.31 10.60
N MET A 123 -7.22 -3.49 9.28
CA MET A 123 -7.11 -4.82 8.68
C MET A 123 -5.91 -5.59 9.24
N TYR A 124 -4.75 -4.94 9.40
CA TYR A 124 -3.55 -5.56 9.97
C TYR A 124 -3.77 -6.01 11.42
N LEU A 125 -4.30 -5.14 12.28
CA LEU A 125 -4.58 -5.42 13.69
C LEU A 125 -5.68 -6.46 13.87
N SER A 126 -6.57 -6.61 12.88
CA SER A 126 -7.65 -7.60 12.92
C SER A 126 -7.15 -9.04 12.76
N GLN A 127 -5.95 -9.25 12.21
CA GLN A 127 -5.37 -10.57 11.93
C GLN A 127 -5.15 -11.38 13.20
N SER A 128 -5.62 -12.63 13.22
CA SER A 128 -5.48 -13.54 14.36
C SER A 128 -4.02 -13.73 14.80
N VAL A 129 -3.09 -13.81 13.83
CA VAL A 129 -1.65 -13.95 14.11
C VAL A 129 -1.11 -12.74 14.89
N VAL A 130 -1.48 -11.52 14.48
CA VAL A 130 -1.06 -10.28 15.15
C VAL A 130 -1.66 -10.20 16.57
N LYS A 131 -2.96 -10.52 16.71
CA LYS A 131 -3.62 -10.56 18.02
C LYS A 131 -2.96 -11.54 18.99
N ASN A 132 -2.52 -12.70 18.50
CA ASN A 132 -1.86 -13.71 19.33
C ASN A 132 -0.45 -13.29 19.73
N GLN A 133 0.31 -12.63 18.86
CA GLN A 133 1.64 -12.08 19.17
C GLN A 133 1.55 -11.01 20.26
N GLN A 134 0.59 -10.10 20.19
CA GLN A 134 0.38 -9.06 21.20
C GLN A 134 0.01 -9.64 22.57
N LYS A 135 -0.80 -10.72 22.59
CA LYS A 135 -1.10 -11.44 23.84
C LYS A 135 0.15 -12.07 24.43
N GLY A 136 0.94 -12.78 23.64
CA GLY A 136 2.19 -13.40 24.09
C GLY A 136 3.19 -12.39 24.68
N ALA A 137 3.34 -11.23 24.03
CA ALA A 137 4.19 -10.14 24.52
C ALA A 137 3.71 -9.58 25.87
N LYS A 138 2.40 -9.43 26.06
CA LYS A 138 1.82 -8.97 27.33
C LYS A 138 2.05 -9.95 28.48
N TYR A 139 1.94 -11.26 28.24
CA TYR A 139 2.21 -12.26 29.28
C TYR A 139 3.68 -12.26 29.69
N SER A 140 4.61 -12.17 28.72
CA SER A 140 6.05 -12.11 29.01
C SER A 140 6.47 -10.88 29.83
N SER A 141 5.75 -9.76 29.72
CA SER A 141 6.02 -8.54 30.50
C SER A 141 5.38 -8.52 31.90
N MET A 142 4.59 -9.54 32.26
CA MET A 142 3.97 -9.69 33.58
C MET A 142 4.71 -10.68 34.49
N ASP A 143 5.66 -11.44 33.94
CA ASP A 143 6.48 -12.43 34.65
C ASP A 143 7.87 -11.88 35.07
N GLU A 144 8.12 -10.58 34.89
CA GLU A 144 9.28 -9.81 35.41
C GLU A 144 8.83 -8.81 36.49
#